data_AF-A0A9E3U2F1-F1
#
_entry.id   AF-A0A9E3U2F1-F1
#
_cell.length_a   1.000
_cell.length_b   1.000
_cell.length_c   1.000
_cell.angle_alpha   90.00
_cell.angle_beta   90.00
_cell.angle_gamma   90.00
#
_symmetry.space_group_name_H-M   'P 1'
#
loop_
_entity.id
_entity.type
_entity.pdbx_description
1 polymer ?
#
loop_
_entity_poly.entity_id
_entity_poly.type
_entity_poly.pdbx_seq_one_letter_code
_entity_poly.pdbx_strand_id
1 'polypeptide(L)'
;MSTLPSPSPCVRLLTPPRAPSIADRVARAFPPAACIRGYFYFDRKRVALAIPSESRVDATVKGKRTQQVSVQVAGAHLGTRCTCAAQTLGPASCRHVWAVLLEIDRIGALEVLRGSRARLPLTAIDAEPKGAEAEPPKKAPKKAKAPAKPPRRKRA
;
A
#
# COMPACT_ATOMS: atom_id res chain seq x y z
N MET A 1 -13.15 -43.30 47.66
CA MET A 1 -13.64 -41.99 47.16
C MET A 1 -12.56 -41.41 46.27
N SER A 2 -12.66 -41.58 44.96
CA SER A 2 -11.67 -41.04 44.01
C SER A 2 -12.39 -40.66 42.71
N THR A 3 -12.83 -39.41 42.64
CA THR A 3 -13.39 -38.79 41.43
C THR A 3 -12.25 -38.22 40.61
N LEU A 4 -12.08 -38.73 39.39
CA LEU A 4 -11.13 -38.21 38.39
C LEU A 4 -11.60 -36.84 37.87
N PRO A 5 -10.68 -35.91 37.54
CA PRO A 5 -11.04 -34.63 36.96
C PRO A 5 -11.43 -34.78 35.47
N SER A 6 -12.56 -34.19 35.13
CA SER A 6 -13.11 -34.07 33.76
C SER A 6 -12.17 -33.26 32.86
N PRO A 7 -11.90 -33.69 31.61
CA PRO A 7 -11.11 -32.90 30.66
C PRO A 7 -11.94 -31.73 30.13
N SER A 8 -11.45 -30.51 30.38
CA SER A 8 -12.01 -29.27 29.85
C SER A 8 -12.18 -29.32 28.33
N PRO A 9 -13.29 -28.78 27.78
CA PRO A 9 -13.51 -28.77 26.34
C PRO A 9 -12.45 -27.91 25.65
N CYS A 10 -11.82 -28.49 24.62
CA CYS A 10 -10.92 -27.79 23.72
C CYS A 10 -11.59 -26.53 23.18
N VAL A 11 -11.19 -25.36 23.68
CA VAL A 11 -11.58 -24.08 23.11
C VAL A 11 -10.96 -24.01 21.73
N ARG A 12 -11.76 -24.32 20.69
CA ARG A 12 -11.40 -24.04 19.30
C ARG A 12 -11.30 -22.53 19.19
N LEU A 13 -10.08 -22.00 19.22
CA LEU A 13 -9.79 -20.63 18.83
C LEU A 13 -10.25 -20.46 17.37
N LEU A 14 -11.48 -19.98 17.18
CA LEU A 14 -11.97 -19.53 15.89
C LEU A 14 -11.08 -18.37 15.48
N THR A 15 -10.12 -18.65 14.61
CA THR A 15 -9.29 -17.63 14.01
C THR A 15 -10.22 -16.64 13.31
N PRO A 16 -10.17 -15.33 13.63
CA PRO A 16 -11.02 -14.37 12.95
C PRO A 16 -10.75 -14.45 11.44
N PRO A 17 -11.80 -14.33 10.60
CA PRO A 17 -11.63 -14.37 9.16
C PRO A 17 -10.63 -13.29 8.77
N ARG A 18 -9.54 -13.70 8.09
CA ARG A 18 -8.54 -12.76 7.58
C ARG A 18 -9.26 -11.72 6.73
N ALA A 19 -9.03 -10.44 7.03
CA ALA A 19 -9.56 -9.36 6.23
C ALA A 19 -9.16 -9.57 4.76
N PRO A 20 -10.04 -9.30 3.79
CA PRO A 20 -9.72 -9.55 2.39
C PRO A 20 -8.57 -8.66 1.93
N SER A 21 -7.65 -9.27 1.21
CA SER A 21 -6.47 -8.63 0.61
C SER A 21 -6.87 -7.84 -0.63
N ILE A 22 -6.58 -6.54 -0.62
CA ILE A 22 -6.86 -5.63 -1.73
C ILE A 22 -5.95 -5.99 -2.91
N ALA A 23 -4.68 -6.31 -2.66
CA ALA A 23 -3.71 -6.76 -3.65
C ALA A 23 -4.19 -8.01 -4.38
N ASP A 24 -4.73 -9.01 -3.68
CA ASP A 24 -5.27 -10.23 -4.32
C ASP A 24 -6.46 -9.93 -5.23
N ARG A 25 -7.32 -8.99 -4.84
CA ARG A 25 -8.51 -8.60 -5.61
C ARG A 25 -8.16 -7.88 -6.92
N VAL A 26 -7.02 -7.20 -6.97
CA VAL A 26 -6.52 -6.53 -8.18
C VAL A 26 -5.42 -7.30 -8.91
N ALA A 27 -4.87 -8.37 -8.33
CA ALA A 27 -3.67 -9.08 -8.80
C ALA A 27 -3.74 -9.46 -10.29
N ARG A 28 -4.93 -9.86 -10.75
CA ARG A 28 -5.14 -10.29 -12.14
C ARG A 28 -4.99 -9.16 -13.17
N ALA A 29 -5.07 -7.90 -12.75
CA ALA A 29 -4.83 -6.76 -13.63
C ALA A 29 -3.33 -6.54 -13.87
N PHE A 30 -2.47 -6.95 -12.91
CA PHE A 30 -1.04 -6.69 -12.96
C PHE A 30 -0.30 -7.78 -13.74
N PRO A 31 0.65 -7.42 -14.63
CA PRO A 31 1.53 -8.40 -15.23
C PRO A 31 2.49 -8.97 -14.17
N PRO A 32 2.87 -10.26 -14.25
CA PRO A 32 3.73 -10.90 -13.24
C PRO A 32 5.03 -10.15 -12.96
N ALA A 33 5.62 -9.54 -13.99
CA ALA A 33 6.83 -8.73 -13.86
C ALA A 33 6.65 -7.50 -12.95
N ALA A 34 5.46 -6.86 -12.95
CA ALA A 34 5.16 -5.76 -12.05
C ALA A 34 4.99 -6.25 -10.61
N CYS A 35 4.32 -7.40 -10.42
CA CYS A 35 4.14 -8.02 -9.11
C CYS A 35 5.48 -8.39 -8.46
N ILE A 36 6.33 -9.14 -9.17
CA ILE A 36 7.64 -9.58 -8.68
C ILE A 36 8.52 -8.38 -8.34
N ARG A 37 8.61 -7.39 -9.25
CA ARG A 37 9.43 -6.19 -9.00
C ARG A 37 8.87 -5.34 -7.88
N GLY A 38 7.55 -5.20 -7.78
CA GLY A 38 6.89 -4.43 -6.73
C GLY A 38 7.10 -5.07 -5.36
N TYR A 39 7.07 -6.40 -5.27
CA TYR A 39 7.35 -7.12 -4.03
C TYR A 39 8.72 -6.75 -3.44
N PHE A 40 9.77 -6.62 -4.26
CA PHE A 40 11.08 -6.20 -3.74
C PHE A 40 11.11 -4.79 -3.12
N TYR A 41 10.22 -3.87 -3.52
CA TYR A 41 10.11 -2.56 -2.86
C TYR A 41 9.38 -2.66 -1.53
N PHE A 42 8.33 -3.48 -1.48
CA PHE A 42 7.58 -3.78 -0.26
C PHE A 42 8.46 -4.49 0.77
N ASP A 43 9.09 -5.61 0.39
CA ASP A 43 9.95 -6.43 1.24
C ASP A 43 11.11 -5.62 1.85
N ARG A 44 11.73 -4.75 1.05
CA ARG A 44 12.80 -3.84 1.52
C ARG A 44 12.30 -2.62 2.29
N LYS A 45 11.01 -2.57 2.67
CA LYS A 45 10.38 -1.47 3.43
C LYS A 45 10.64 -0.09 2.81
N ARG A 46 10.57 -0.01 1.47
CA ARG A 46 10.81 1.24 0.72
C ARG A 46 9.56 2.09 0.51
N VAL A 47 8.42 1.63 1.01
CA VAL A 47 7.13 2.31 0.92
C VAL A 47 6.87 3.04 2.24
N ALA A 48 6.57 4.33 2.17
CA ALA A 48 6.09 5.11 3.30
C ALA A 48 4.68 5.61 2.96
N LEU A 49 3.68 5.21 3.76
CA LEU A 49 2.28 5.60 3.58
C LEU A 49 1.94 6.83 4.41
N ALA A 50 1.04 7.65 3.88
CA ALA A 50 0.31 8.72 4.54
C ALA A 50 -1.18 8.50 4.24
N ILE A 51 -2.00 8.37 5.28
CA ILE A 51 -3.42 8.01 5.13
C ILE A 51 -4.23 9.26 5.47
N PRO A 52 -4.55 10.12 4.48
CA PRO A 52 -5.38 11.29 4.73
C PRO A 52 -6.84 10.94 5.05
N SER A 53 -7.35 9.79 4.57
CA SER A 53 -8.72 9.33 4.86
C SER A 53 -8.87 7.81 4.72
N GLU A 54 -10.00 7.26 5.18
CA GLU A 54 -10.34 5.84 5.02
C GLU A 54 -10.51 5.40 3.57
N SER A 55 -10.68 6.34 2.65
CA SER A 55 -10.86 6.13 1.21
C SER A 55 -9.67 6.59 0.37
N ARG A 56 -8.61 7.14 0.98
CA ARG A 56 -7.45 7.68 0.26
C ARG A 56 -6.16 7.42 1.00
N VAL A 57 -5.17 6.94 0.26
CA VAL A 57 -3.79 6.72 0.73
C VAL A 57 -2.84 7.38 -0.24
N ASP A 58 -1.98 8.25 0.28
CA ASP A 58 -0.83 8.77 -0.44
C ASP A 58 0.43 8.04 0.04
N ALA A 59 1.38 7.82 -0.86
CA ALA A 59 2.54 7.01 -0.58
C ALA A 59 3.78 7.54 -1.28
N THR A 60 4.91 7.37 -0.61
CA THR A 60 6.23 7.66 -1.15
C THR A 60 7.02 6.37 -1.28
N VAL A 61 7.46 6.04 -2.50
CA VAL A 61 8.26 4.83 -2.77
C VAL A 61 9.69 5.23 -3.08
N LYS A 62 10.62 4.80 -2.23
CA LYS A 62 12.06 5.08 -2.38
C LYS A 62 12.70 4.11 -3.37
N GLY A 63 13.49 4.62 -4.30
CA GLY A 63 14.19 3.83 -5.31
C GLY A 63 15.36 4.61 -5.90
N LYS A 64 15.64 4.43 -7.20
CA LYS A 64 16.59 5.30 -7.93
C LYS A 64 16.13 6.76 -7.94
N ARG A 65 14.82 6.97 -8.04
CA ARG A 65 14.13 8.23 -7.82
C ARG A 65 13.00 7.97 -6.85
N THR A 66 12.71 8.93 -5.98
CA THR A 66 11.54 8.89 -5.11
C THR A 66 10.29 9.10 -5.96
N GLN A 67 9.35 8.17 -5.87
CA GLN A 67 8.09 8.23 -6.60
C GLN A 67 6.95 8.52 -5.64
N GLN A 68 6.00 9.35 -6.07
CA GLN A 68 4.75 9.55 -5.35
C GLN A 68 3.68 8.65 -5.98
N VAL A 69 2.88 8.03 -5.11
CA VAL A 69 1.76 7.18 -5.48
C VAL A 69 0.55 7.66 -4.69
N SER A 70 -0.57 7.86 -5.37
CA SER A 70 -1.86 8.15 -4.73
C SER A 70 -2.82 7.03 -5.07
N VAL A 71 -3.54 6.56 -4.07
CA VAL A 71 -4.56 5.51 -4.15
C VAL A 71 -5.85 6.08 -3.58
N GLN A 72 -6.94 5.99 -4.33
CA GLN A 72 -8.26 6.47 -3.92
C GLN A 72 -9.32 5.42 -4.22
N VAL A 73 -10.27 5.29 -3.31
CA VAL A 73 -11.44 4.44 -3.46
C VAL A 73 -12.59 5.28 -3.98
N ALA A 74 -13.18 4.88 -5.09
CA ALA A 74 -14.36 5.49 -5.67
C ALA A 74 -15.42 4.40 -5.90
N GLY A 75 -16.34 4.25 -4.95
CA GLY A 75 -17.33 3.18 -4.96
C GLY A 75 -16.66 1.80 -4.99
N ALA A 76 -16.91 1.04 -6.06
CA ALA A 76 -16.33 -0.29 -6.27
C ALA A 76 -15.04 -0.28 -7.11
N HIS A 77 -14.38 0.88 -7.30
CA HIS A 77 -13.18 1.02 -8.12
C HIS A 77 -11.98 1.50 -7.28
N LEU A 78 -10.79 1.07 -7.68
CA LEU A 78 -9.53 1.54 -7.11
C LEU A 78 -8.81 2.46 -8.10
N GLY A 79 -8.89 3.75 -7.84
CA GLY A 79 -8.15 4.77 -8.57
C GLY A 79 -6.71 4.82 -8.10
N THR A 80 -5.76 4.84 -9.02
CA THR A 80 -4.33 4.95 -8.69
C THR A 80 -3.60 5.91 -9.61
N ARG A 81 -2.63 6.63 -9.04
CA ARG A 81 -1.71 7.51 -9.76
C ARG A 81 -0.31 7.25 -9.28
N CYS A 82 0.66 7.22 -10.19
CA CYS A 82 2.08 7.19 -9.85
C CYS A 82 2.84 8.18 -10.73
N THR A 83 3.85 8.84 -10.17
CA THR A 83 4.72 9.78 -10.92
C THR A 83 5.75 9.10 -11.82
N CYS A 84 5.75 7.76 -11.90
CA CYS A 84 6.75 7.03 -12.68
C CYS A 84 6.31 6.87 -14.15
N ALA A 85 7.29 6.74 -15.05
CA ALA A 85 7.03 6.61 -16.48
C ALA A 85 6.16 5.42 -16.86
N ALA A 86 6.18 4.31 -16.09
CA ALA A 86 5.32 3.17 -16.39
C ALA A 86 3.82 3.50 -16.29
N GLN A 87 3.43 4.49 -15.47
CA GLN A 87 2.03 4.87 -15.30
C GLN A 87 1.36 5.25 -16.64
N THR A 88 2.12 5.76 -17.62
CA THR A 88 1.58 6.13 -18.94
C THR A 88 1.12 4.91 -19.74
N LEU A 89 1.60 3.71 -19.39
CA LEU A 89 1.16 2.43 -19.96
C LEU A 89 -0.05 1.84 -19.20
N GLY A 90 -0.58 2.57 -18.22
CA GLY A 90 -1.68 2.16 -17.37
C GLY A 90 -1.25 1.81 -15.94
N PRO A 91 -2.18 1.91 -14.97
CA PRO A 91 -1.89 1.78 -13.54
C PRO A 91 -1.36 0.39 -13.17
N ALA A 92 -1.83 -0.65 -13.85
CA ALA A 92 -1.44 -2.03 -13.59
C ALA A 92 0.00 -2.36 -14.03
N SER A 93 0.62 -1.55 -14.90
CA SER A 93 2.01 -1.76 -15.30
C SER A 93 3.02 -1.27 -14.23
N CYS A 94 2.54 -0.51 -13.24
CA CYS A 94 3.38 0.16 -12.26
C CYS A 94 3.70 -0.74 -11.06
N ARG A 95 4.96 -1.19 -10.98
CA ARG A 95 5.51 -1.89 -9.81
C ARG A 95 5.42 -1.10 -8.49
N HIS A 96 5.42 0.23 -8.53
CA HIS A 96 5.31 1.05 -7.32
C HIS A 96 3.89 1.03 -6.77
N VAL A 97 2.87 1.06 -7.63
CA VAL A 97 1.47 0.88 -7.23
C VAL A 97 1.31 -0.47 -6.56
N TRP A 98 1.82 -1.55 -7.17
CA TRP A 98 1.79 -2.88 -6.56
C TRP A 98 2.42 -2.91 -5.16
N ALA A 99 3.61 -2.34 -4.99
CA ALA A 99 4.28 -2.26 -3.69
C ALA A 99 3.47 -1.51 -2.63
N VAL A 100 2.77 -0.45 -3.03
CA VAL A 100 1.89 0.33 -2.15
C VAL A 100 0.66 -0.48 -1.74
N LEU A 101 0.05 -1.24 -2.65
CA LEU A 101 -1.09 -2.09 -2.33
C LEU A 101 -0.73 -3.18 -1.31
N LEU A 102 0.44 -3.79 -1.45
CA LEU A 102 0.95 -4.75 -0.46
C LEU A 102 1.15 -4.09 0.92
N GLU A 103 1.68 -2.87 0.93
CA GLU A 103 1.87 -2.12 2.19
C GLU A 103 0.53 -1.73 2.82
N ILE A 104 -0.46 -1.32 2.01
CA ILE A 104 -1.83 -1.04 2.46
C ILE A 104 -2.45 -2.29 3.10
N ASP A 105 -2.28 -3.46 2.48
CA ASP A 105 -2.75 -4.73 3.05
C ASP A 105 -2.04 -5.12 4.34
N ARG A 106 -0.72 -4.89 4.42
CA ARG A 106 0.06 -5.16 5.64
C ARG A 106 -0.44 -4.37 6.84
N ILE A 107 -0.84 -3.11 6.63
CA ILE A 107 -1.29 -2.22 7.72
C ILE A 107 -2.81 -2.21 7.91
N GLY A 108 -3.57 -2.88 7.05
CA GLY A 108 -5.03 -2.91 7.13
C GLY A 108 -5.75 -1.64 6.67
N ALA A 109 -5.08 -0.70 5.99
CA ALA A 109 -5.68 0.54 5.51
C ALA A 109 -6.77 0.30 4.43
N LEU A 110 -7.56 1.33 4.13
CA LEU A 110 -8.71 1.28 3.22
C LEU A 110 -9.81 0.30 3.67
N GLU A 111 -10.25 0.43 4.92
CA GLU A 111 -11.27 -0.44 5.53
C GLU A 111 -12.59 -0.50 4.74
N VAL A 112 -12.96 0.59 4.07
CA VAL A 112 -14.12 0.68 3.18
C VAL A 112 -14.13 -0.44 2.13
N LEU A 113 -12.96 -0.85 1.64
CA LEU A 113 -12.86 -1.94 0.67
C LEU A 113 -12.90 -3.32 1.31
N ARG A 114 -12.66 -3.44 2.62
CA ARG A 114 -12.50 -4.73 3.30
C ARG A 114 -13.82 -5.43 3.62
N GLY A 115 -14.96 -4.79 3.39
CA GLY A 115 -16.28 -5.43 3.46
C GLY A 115 -16.59 -6.38 2.30
N SER A 116 -15.81 -6.34 1.20
CA SER A 116 -16.07 -7.14 0.00
C SER A 116 -14.84 -7.92 -0.47
N ARG A 117 -15.09 -9.12 -1.01
CA ARG A 117 -14.10 -9.99 -1.68
C ARG A 117 -14.18 -9.91 -3.21
N ALA A 118 -15.12 -9.14 -3.76
CA ALA A 118 -15.30 -9.03 -5.19
C ALA A 118 -14.06 -8.44 -5.88
N ARG A 119 -13.85 -8.80 -7.15
CA ARG A 119 -12.77 -8.19 -7.95
C ARG A 119 -12.87 -6.69 -7.93
N LEU A 120 -11.72 -6.04 -7.87
CA LEU A 120 -11.62 -4.59 -7.76
C LEU A 120 -11.01 -4.05 -9.07
N PRO A 121 -11.80 -3.39 -9.93
CA PRO A 121 -11.28 -2.78 -11.14
C PRO A 121 -10.29 -1.66 -10.78
N LEU A 122 -9.17 -1.63 -11.49
CA LEU A 122 -8.10 -0.63 -11.31
C LEU A 122 -8.25 0.46 -12.37
N THR A 123 -8.33 1.71 -11.96
CA THR A 123 -8.42 2.86 -12.87
C THR A 123 -7.24 3.81 -12.64
N ALA A 124 -6.84 4.51 -13.70
CA ALA A 124 -5.94 5.65 -13.54
C ALA A 124 -6.76 6.84 -13.04
N ILE A 125 -6.24 7.57 -12.07
CA ILE A 125 -6.79 8.88 -11.69
C ILE A 125 -5.78 9.95 -12.05
N ASP A 126 -6.25 10.99 -12.73
CA ASP A 126 -5.59 12.28 -12.71
C ASP A 126 -5.82 12.88 -11.32
N ALA A 127 -4.86 13.61 -10.75
CA ALA A 127 -5.20 14.32 -9.51
C ALA A 127 -6.14 15.45 -9.89
N GLU A 128 -7.45 15.19 -9.78
CA GLU A 128 -8.52 15.95 -9.13
C GLU A 128 -9.88 15.41 -9.64
N PRO A 129 -10.91 15.33 -8.75
CA PRO A 129 -11.72 16.51 -8.54
C PRO A 129 -11.75 16.97 -7.08
N LYS A 130 -11.48 18.27 -6.94
CA LYS A 130 -11.88 19.18 -5.87
C LYS A 130 -13.37 18.98 -5.52
N GLY A 131 -13.67 18.48 -4.32
CA GLY A 131 -15.06 18.22 -3.93
C GLY A 131 -15.27 17.46 -2.62
N ALA A 132 -14.49 17.77 -1.59
CA ALA A 132 -14.89 17.57 -0.20
C ALA A 132 -13.97 18.46 0.64
N GLU A 133 -14.47 19.62 1.04
CA GLU A 133 -13.85 20.47 2.04
C GLU A 133 -13.74 19.65 3.33
N ALA A 134 -12.53 19.18 3.62
CA ALA A 134 -12.09 18.84 4.96
C ALA A 134 -10.73 19.51 5.12
N GLU A 135 -10.65 20.34 6.15
CA GLU A 135 -9.52 21.21 6.48
C GLU A 135 -8.14 20.55 6.29
N PRO A 136 -7.12 21.33 5.90
CA PRO A 136 -5.80 20.82 5.60
C PRO A 136 -5.17 20.16 6.85
N PRO A 137 -4.65 18.92 6.77
CA PRO A 137 -3.71 18.45 7.77
C PRO A 137 -2.42 19.25 7.60
N LYS A 138 -2.34 20.34 8.37
CA LYS A 138 -1.12 21.05 8.71
C LYS A 138 -0.16 20.04 9.35
N LYS A 139 0.77 19.51 8.56
CA LYS A 139 2.22 19.38 8.82
C LYS A 139 2.79 18.25 7.97
N ALA A 140 3.36 18.64 6.84
CA ALA A 140 4.46 17.90 6.24
C ALA A 140 5.58 17.74 7.30
N PRO A 141 6.10 16.54 7.57
CA PRO A 141 7.41 16.43 8.19
C PRO A 141 8.46 16.86 7.15
N LYS A 142 8.85 18.15 7.22
CA LYS A 142 10.07 18.64 6.59
C LYS A 142 11.28 18.09 7.35
N LYS A 143 12.31 17.76 6.56
CA LYS A 143 13.74 17.58 6.89
C LYS A 143 14.18 16.17 7.32
N ALA A 144 14.78 15.46 6.37
CA ALA A 144 16.04 14.76 6.65
C ALA A 144 17.14 15.43 5.82
N LYS A 145 18.09 16.04 6.53
CA LYS A 145 19.32 16.63 6.03
C LYS A 145 20.06 15.66 5.10
N ALA A 146 20.59 16.18 4.01
CA ALA A 146 21.68 15.54 3.28
C ALA A 146 22.93 15.48 4.19
N PRO A 147 23.56 14.31 4.39
CA PRO A 147 24.95 14.29 4.78
C PRO A 147 25.82 14.54 3.54
N ALA A 148 26.76 15.47 3.70
CA ALA A 148 27.76 15.84 2.72
C ALA A 148 28.58 14.63 2.23
N LYS A 149 28.98 14.65 0.97
CA LYS A 149 29.97 13.73 0.40
C LYS A 149 31.28 13.83 1.19
N PRO A 150 31.91 12.74 1.65
CA PRO A 150 33.29 12.79 2.11
C PRO A 150 34.24 12.94 0.91
N PRO A 151 35.36 13.68 1.03
CA PRO A 151 36.33 13.84 -0.04
C PRO A 151 37.04 12.52 -0.38
N ARG A 152 37.22 12.25 -1.68
CA ARG A 152 38.05 11.16 -2.21
C ARG A 152 39.50 11.35 -1.76
N ARG A 153 40.04 10.42 -0.97
CA ARG A 153 41.49 10.32 -0.76
C ARG A 153 42.14 9.79 -2.03
N LYS A 154 43.10 10.54 -2.58
CA LYS A 154 44.04 10.07 -3.61
C LYS A 154 44.99 9.06 -2.95
N ARG A 155 45.18 7.89 -3.57
CA ARG A 155 46.28 6.98 -3.23
C ARG A 155 47.53 7.45 -3.95
N ALA A 156 48.62 7.61 -3.20
CA ALA A 156 49.98 7.63 -3.71
C ALA A 156 50.38 6.22 -4.14
#